data_AF-A0A1G0LY06-F1
#
_entry.id   AF-A0A1G0LY06-F1
#
_cell.length_a   1.000
_cell.length_b   1.000
_cell.length_c   1.000
_cell.angle_alpha   90.00
_cell.angle_beta   90.00
_cell.angle_gamma   90.00
#
_symmetry.space_group_name_H-M   'P 1'
#
loop_
_entity.id
_entity.type
_entity.pdbx_description
1 polymer ?
#
loop_
_entity_poly.entity_id
_entity_poly.type
_entity_poly.pdbx_seq_one_letter_code
_entity_poly.pdbx_strand_id
1 'polypeptide(L)'
;MIELNLAFVVQLINFGILVLVLNIFLYKPIRKVLADRRAVIDSARDKTASVDELVQAKMTQYEARLRDAKSGAGATRAEALKQAQAEETAVLEKARKEASESLASIRTKVAKEAADARALLKQQAEVLSGDICEKILGRSL
;
A
#
# COMPACT_ATOMS: atom_id res chain seq x y z
N MET A 1 52.22 70.93 -48.11
CA MET A 1 51.50 71.55 -46.98
C MET A 1 50.13 70.93 -46.94
N ILE A 2 49.73 70.34 -45.81
CA ILE A 2 48.38 69.78 -45.67
C ILE A 2 47.46 70.98 -45.49
N GLU A 3 46.88 71.45 -46.57
CA GLU A 3 45.84 72.47 -46.48
C GLU A 3 44.56 71.78 -46.02
N LEU A 4 44.18 72.01 -44.76
CA LEU A 4 42.85 71.68 -44.25
C LEU A 4 41.83 72.59 -44.96
N ASN A 5 41.49 72.21 -46.19
CA ASN A 5 40.48 72.90 -46.98
C ASN A 5 39.07 72.45 -46.55
N LEU A 6 38.09 73.33 -46.78
CA LEU A 6 36.67 73.08 -46.51
C LEU A 6 36.19 71.73 -47.09
N ALA A 7 36.76 71.30 -48.22
CA ALA A 7 36.51 70.00 -48.85
C ALA A 7 36.84 68.80 -47.94
N PHE A 8 37.89 68.87 -47.13
CA PHE A 8 38.24 67.81 -46.17
C PHE A 8 37.18 67.69 -45.08
N VAL A 9 36.67 68.82 -44.57
CA VAL A 9 35.58 68.84 -43.59
C VAL A 9 34.29 68.28 -44.18
N VAL A 10 33.95 68.66 -45.42
CA VAL A 10 32.78 68.13 -46.13
C VAL A 10 32.91 66.62 -46.36
N GLN A 11 34.10 66.12 -46.71
CA GLN A 11 34.35 64.69 -46.89
C GLN A 11 34.28 63.91 -45.57
N LEU A 12 34.75 64.50 -44.47
CA LEU A 12 34.63 63.91 -43.14
C LEU A 12 33.16 63.80 -42.70
N ILE A 13 32.35 64.83 -42.97
CA ILE A 13 30.91 64.80 -42.74
C ILE A 13 30.24 63.73 -43.59
N ASN A 14 30.58 63.64 -44.89
CA ASN A 14 30.04 62.61 -45.79
C ASN A 14 30.36 61.19 -45.29
N PHE A 15 31.62 60.94 -44.90
CA PHE A 15 32.04 59.68 -44.30
C PHE A 15 31.31 59.40 -42.99
N GLY A 16 31.13 60.40 -42.12
CA GLY A 16 30.36 60.28 -40.88
C GLY A 16 28.90 59.89 -41.13
N ILE A 17 28.25 60.51 -42.11
CA ILE A 17 26.89 60.17 -42.54
C ILE A 17 26.85 58.73 -43.08
N LEU A 18 27.81 58.32 -43.91
CA LEU A 18 27.90 56.97 -44.44
C LEU A 18 28.04 55.93 -43.31
N VAL A 19 28.90 56.19 -42.31
CA VAL A 19 29.06 55.33 -41.14
C VAL A 19 27.78 55.25 -40.32
N LEU A 20 27.06 56.36 -40.15
CA LEU A 20 25.77 56.39 -39.47
C LEU A 20 24.72 55.54 -40.20
N VAL A 21 24.62 55.71 -41.52
CA VAL A 21 23.72 54.91 -42.37
C VAL A 21 24.09 53.44 -42.26
N LEU A 22 25.36 53.08 -42.40
CA LEU A 22 25.81 51.69 -42.35
C LEU A 22 25.59 51.06 -40.96
N ASN A 23 25.77 51.83 -39.89
CA ASN A 23 25.50 51.37 -38.53
C ASN A 23 24.03 51.00 -38.32
N ILE A 24 23.12 51.83 -38.85
CA ILE A 24 21.67 51.64 -38.73
C ILE A 24 21.20 50.51 -39.67
N PHE A 25 21.65 50.51 -40.92
CA PHE A 25 21.14 49.62 -41.97
C PHE A 25 21.81 48.25 -42.00
N LEU A 26 23.05 48.10 -41.51
CA LEU A 26 23.81 46.87 -41.66
C LEU A 26 24.26 46.29 -40.32
N TYR A 27 24.96 47.06 -39.49
CA TYR A 27 25.52 46.54 -38.25
C TYR A 27 24.45 46.15 -37.22
N LYS A 28 23.42 46.98 -37.03
CA LYS A 28 22.28 46.67 -36.15
C LYS A 28 21.53 45.39 -36.58
N PRO A 29 21.06 45.24 -37.83
CA PRO A 29 20.31 44.04 -38.23
C PRO A 29 21.19 42.78 -38.22
N ILE A 30 22.46 42.86 -38.63
CA ILE A 30 23.36 41.70 -38.56
C ILE A 30 23.55 41.23 -37.13
N ARG A 31 23.79 42.15 -36.19
CA ARG A 31 23.91 41.81 -34.76
C ARG A 31 22.62 41.20 -34.21
N LYS A 32 21.46 41.73 -34.62
CA LYS A 32 20.16 41.18 -34.23
C LYS A 32 19.99 39.74 -34.73
N VAL A 33 20.26 39.45 -36.00
CA VAL A 33 20.17 38.09 -36.56
C VAL A 33 21.14 37.13 -35.85
N LEU A 34 22.35 37.58 -35.52
CA LEU A 34 23.30 36.77 -34.76
C LEU A 34 22.83 36.48 -33.33
N ALA A 35 22.24 37.47 -32.67
CA ALA A 35 21.67 37.32 -31.33
C ALA A 35 20.45 36.39 -31.35
N ASP A 36 19.54 36.56 -32.32
CA ASP A 36 18.36 35.71 -32.48
C ASP A 36 18.76 34.25 -32.74
N ARG A 37 19.77 34.01 -33.60
CA ARG A 37 20.31 32.65 -33.83
C ARG A 37 20.89 32.04 -32.56
N ARG A 38 21.67 32.80 -31.77
CA ARG A 38 22.21 32.32 -30.49
C ARG A 38 21.08 31.99 -29.51
N ALA A 39 20.11 32.90 -29.35
CA ALA A 39 18.97 32.70 -28.46
C ALA A 39 18.14 31.46 -28.84
N VAL A 40 17.92 31.19 -30.13
CA VAL A 40 17.21 29.98 -30.57
C VAL A 40 17.99 28.71 -30.18
N ILE A 41 19.31 28.69 -30.39
CA ILE A 41 20.15 27.53 -30.05
C ILE A 41 20.21 27.32 -28.53
N ASP A 42 20.41 28.38 -27.77
CA ASP A 42 20.51 28.33 -26.31
C ASP A 42 19.16 27.90 -25.70
N SER A 43 18.04 28.48 -26.18
CA SER A 43 16.70 28.08 -25.73
C SER A 43 16.34 26.63 -26.09
N ALA A 44 16.83 26.11 -27.22
CA ALA A 44 16.64 24.71 -27.59
C ALA A 44 17.42 23.79 -26.64
N ARG A 45 18.65 24.16 -26.25
CA ARG A 45 19.44 23.41 -25.27
C ARG A 45 18.80 23.41 -23.88
N ASP A 46 18.35 24.56 -23.40
CA ASP A 46 17.68 24.69 -22.10
C ASP A 46 16.37 23.90 -22.06
N LYS A 47 15.61 23.90 -23.16
CA LYS A 47 14.40 23.07 -23.28
C LYS A 47 14.72 21.58 -23.20
N THR A 48 15.78 21.11 -23.84
CA THR A 48 16.16 19.69 -23.73
C THR A 48 16.59 19.33 -22.31
N ALA A 49 17.44 20.15 -21.68
CA ALA A 49 17.89 19.91 -20.31
C ALA A 49 16.72 19.90 -19.30
N SER A 50 15.80 20.85 -19.41
CA SER A 50 14.61 20.90 -18.55
C SER A 50 13.64 19.74 -18.79
N VAL A 51 13.48 19.28 -20.04
CA VAL A 51 12.69 18.09 -20.33
C VAL A 51 13.32 16.85 -19.72
N ASP A 52 14.63 16.66 -19.83
CA ASP A 52 15.34 15.53 -19.21
C ASP A 52 15.21 15.56 -17.68
N GLU A 53 15.38 16.72 -17.04
CA GLU A 53 15.17 16.87 -15.60
C GLU A 53 13.73 16.55 -15.17
N LEU A 54 12.74 17.02 -15.93
CA LEU A 54 11.32 16.73 -15.68
C LEU A 54 11.02 15.24 -15.84
N VAL A 55 11.57 14.59 -16.87
CA VAL A 55 11.41 13.15 -17.10
C VAL A 55 12.03 12.35 -15.96
N GLN A 56 13.25 12.69 -15.55
CA GLN A 56 13.93 12.04 -14.42
C GLN A 56 13.14 12.22 -13.12
N ALA A 57 12.71 13.45 -12.81
CA ALA A 57 11.90 13.72 -11.62
C ALA A 57 10.58 12.93 -11.63
N LYS A 58 9.93 12.81 -12.79
CA LYS A 58 8.69 12.02 -12.95
C LYS A 58 8.95 10.52 -12.80
N MET A 59 10.05 10.00 -13.34
CA MET A 59 10.48 8.62 -13.16
C MET A 59 10.72 8.30 -11.69
N THR A 60 11.51 9.13 -10.99
CA THR A 60 11.78 8.93 -9.55
C THR A 60 10.49 8.98 -8.72
N GLN A 61 9.57 9.91 -9.00
CA GLN A 61 8.27 9.96 -8.34
C GLN A 61 7.42 8.72 -8.63
N TYR A 62 7.45 8.22 -9.87
CA TYR A 62 6.71 7.03 -10.25
C TYR A 62 7.26 5.78 -9.57
N GLU A 63 8.58 5.60 -9.56
CA GLU A 63 9.25 4.50 -8.87
C GLU A 63 9.00 4.53 -7.36
N ALA A 64 9.05 5.72 -6.74
CA ALA A 64 8.71 5.90 -5.33
C ALA A 64 7.27 5.47 -5.05
N ARG A 65 6.30 5.95 -5.83
CA ARG A 65 4.88 5.55 -5.70
C ARG A 65 4.68 4.05 -5.90
N LEU A 66 5.38 3.44 -6.85
CA LEU A 66 5.31 2.01 -7.09
C LEU A 66 5.88 1.22 -5.89
N ARG A 67 6.99 1.68 -5.32
CA ARG A 67 7.59 1.08 -4.13
C ARG A 67 6.68 1.20 -2.92
N ASP A 68 6.09 2.37 -2.70
CA ASP A 68 5.14 2.62 -1.61
C ASP A 68 3.88 1.78 -1.76
N ALA A 69 3.33 1.68 -2.98
CA ALA A 69 2.17 0.84 -3.26
C ALA A 69 2.48 -0.65 -3.00
N LYS A 70 3.65 -1.14 -3.42
CA LYS A 70 4.10 -2.51 -3.15
C LYS A 70 4.31 -2.76 -1.66
N SER A 71 4.93 -1.81 -0.95
CA SER A 71 5.17 -1.90 0.49
C SER A 71 3.85 -1.89 1.27
N GLY A 72 2.92 -1.00 0.92
CA GLY A 72 1.58 -0.93 1.50
C GLY A 72 0.80 -2.22 1.27
N ALA A 73 0.77 -2.73 0.03
CA ALA A 73 0.12 -4.00 -0.27
C ALA A 73 0.73 -5.19 0.50
N GLY A 74 2.05 -5.22 0.65
CA GLY A 74 2.74 -6.22 1.45
C GLY A 74 2.38 -6.15 2.93
N ALA A 75 2.33 -4.94 3.50
CA ALA A 75 1.95 -4.71 4.89
C ALA A 75 0.49 -5.09 5.17
N THR A 76 -0.45 -4.68 4.30
CA THR A 76 -1.86 -5.05 4.42
C THR A 76 -2.06 -6.55 4.32
N ARG A 77 -1.35 -7.23 3.41
CA ARG A 77 -1.42 -8.69 3.30
C ARG A 77 -0.88 -9.39 4.53
N ALA A 78 0.26 -8.92 5.07
CA ALA A 78 0.85 -9.48 6.27
C ALA A 78 -0.08 -9.32 7.49
N GLU A 79 -0.69 -8.14 7.64
CA GLU A 79 -1.65 -7.87 8.71
C GLU A 79 -2.91 -8.72 8.57
N ALA A 80 -3.47 -8.84 7.36
CA ALA A 80 -4.62 -9.69 7.10
C ALA A 80 -4.34 -11.18 7.41
N LEU A 81 -3.14 -11.68 7.05
CA LEU A 81 -2.73 -13.05 7.39
C LEU A 81 -2.60 -13.25 8.90
N LYS A 82 -2.03 -12.27 9.61
CA LYS A 82 -1.89 -12.33 11.07
C LYS A 82 -3.25 -12.31 11.77
N GLN A 83 -4.17 -11.46 11.32
CA GLN A 83 -5.54 -11.43 11.83
C GLN A 83 -6.28 -12.74 11.55
N ALA A 84 -6.16 -13.28 10.34
CA ALA A 84 -6.76 -14.56 9.98
C ALA A 84 -6.23 -15.71 10.86
N GLN A 85 -4.92 -15.77 11.11
CA GLN A 85 -4.33 -16.79 12.00
C GLN A 85 -4.80 -16.64 13.45
N ALA A 86 -4.92 -15.40 13.94
CA ALA A 86 -5.43 -15.13 15.28
C ALA A 86 -6.90 -15.54 15.40
N GLU A 87 -7.72 -15.25 14.40
CA GLU A 87 -9.13 -15.64 14.35
C GLU A 87 -9.28 -17.16 14.24
N GLU A 88 -8.51 -17.82 13.37
CA GLU A 88 -8.47 -19.28 13.26
C GLU A 88 -8.14 -19.93 14.61
N THR A 89 -7.12 -19.43 15.30
CA THR A 89 -6.74 -19.91 16.62
C THR A 89 -7.86 -19.71 17.64
N ALA A 90 -8.49 -18.53 17.65
CA ALA A 90 -9.60 -18.23 18.55
C ALA A 90 -10.82 -19.14 18.30
N VAL A 91 -11.15 -19.40 17.03
CA VAL A 91 -12.25 -20.30 16.64
C VAL A 91 -11.94 -21.73 17.05
N LEU A 92 -10.73 -22.21 16.79
CA LEU A 92 -10.31 -23.56 17.20
C LEU A 92 -10.32 -23.73 18.72
N GLU A 93 -9.83 -22.76 19.46
CA GLU A 93 -9.85 -22.80 20.93
C GLU A 93 -11.28 -22.75 21.49
N LYS A 94 -12.16 -21.95 20.89
CA LYS A 94 -13.58 -21.92 21.26
C LYS A 94 -14.24 -23.27 20.99
N ALA A 95 -14.03 -23.86 19.81
CA ALA A 95 -14.56 -25.17 19.46
C ALA A 95 -14.03 -26.28 20.39
N ARG A 96 -12.74 -26.23 20.77
CA ARG A 96 -12.16 -27.15 21.76
C ARG A 96 -12.80 -27.00 23.13
N LYS A 97 -13.02 -25.77 23.60
CA LYS A 97 -13.70 -25.52 24.87
C LYS A 97 -15.13 -26.06 24.85
N GLU A 98 -15.91 -25.73 23.83
CA GLU A 98 -17.29 -26.23 23.67
C GLU A 98 -17.33 -27.77 23.62
N ALA A 99 -16.40 -28.41 22.89
CA ALA A 99 -16.29 -29.86 22.86
C ALA A 99 -15.96 -30.45 24.24
N SER A 100 -15.04 -29.81 24.99
CA SER A 100 -14.67 -30.25 26.33
C SER A 100 -15.81 -30.11 27.35
N GLU A 101 -16.56 -29.01 27.29
CA GLU A 101 -17.74 -28.77 28.11
C GLU A 101 -18.87 -29.74 27.78
N SER A 102 -19.10 -29.99 26.49
CA SER A 102 -20.05 -30.99 26.03
C SER A 102 -19.70 -32.39 26.54
N LEU A 103 -18.44 -32.81 26.40
CA LEU A 103 -17.95 -34.09 26.93
C LEU A 103 -18.11 -34.20 28.46
N ALA A 104 -17.79 -33.13 29.19
CA ALA A 104 -17.97 -33.09 30.64
C ALA A 104 -19.46 -33.25 31.00
N SER A 105 -20.35 -32.52 30.33
CA SER A 105 -21.80 -32.61 30.55
C SER A 105 -22.37 -34.00 30.26
N ILE A 106 -21.90 -34.65 29.18
CA ILE A 106 -22.30 -36.01 28.82
C ILE A 106 -21.82 -37.00 29.89
N ARG A 107 -20.57 -36.89 30.34
CA ARG A 107 -20.04 -37.75 31.42
C ARG A 107 -20.86 -37.60 32.71
N THR A 108 -21.24 -36.39 33.09
CA THR A 108 -22.09 -36.15 34.26
C THR A 108 -23.48 -36.76 34.09
N LYS A 109 -24.10 -36.62 32.91
CA LYS A 109 -25.41 -37.25 32.62
C LYS A 109 -25.34 -38.77 32.69
N VAL A 110 -24.34 -39.38 32.03
CA VAL A 110 -24.13 -40.83 32.04
C VAL A 110 -23.87 -41.34 33.46
N ALA A 111 -23.07 -40.64 34.26
CA ALA A 111 -22.82 -41.01 35.65
C ALA A 111 -24.11 -40.98 36.50
N LYS A 112 -24.97 -39.99 36.27
CA LYS A 112 -26.27 -39.87 36.94
C LYS A 112 -27.21 -41.00 36.51
N GLU A 113 -27.37 -41.23 35.22
CA GLU A 113 -28.20 -42.33 34.69
C GLU A 113 -27.74 -43.71 35.19
N ALA A 114 -26.41 -43.94 35.26
CA ALA A 114 -25.86 -45.17 35.81
C ALA A 114 -26.14 -45.33 37.32
N ALA A 115 -26.14 -44.23 38.08
CA ALA A 115 -26.50 -44.25 39.50
C ALA A 115 -28.00 -44.54 39.69
N ASP A 116 -28.86 -43.89 38.90
CA ASP A 116 -30.31 -44.08 38.93
C ASP A 116 -30.69 -45.52 38.53
N ALA A 117 -30.07 -46.06 37.48
CA ALA A 117 -30.26 -47.45 37.07
C ALA A 117 -29.80 -48.46 38.13
N ARG A 118 -28.67 -48.20 38.81
CA ARG A 118 -28.21 -49.05 39.93
C ARG A 118 -29.16 -49.01 41.12
N ALA A 119 -29.73 -47.85 41.44
CA ALA A 119 -30.73 -47.73 42.51
C ALA A 119 -32.00 -48.51 42.17
N LEU A 120 -32.50 -48.39 40.94
CA LEU A 120 -33.67 -49.13 40.46
C LEU A 120 -33.44 -50.64 40.51
N LEU A 121 -32.27 -51.12 40.03
CA LEU A 121 -31.93 -52.55 40.07
C LEU A 121 -31.83 -53.09 41.49
N LYS A 122 -31.30 -52.32 42.45
CA LYS A 122 -31.30 -52.71 43.87
C LYS A 122 -32.72 -52.86 44.42
N GLN A 123 -33.59 -51.91 44.13
CA GLN A 123 -34.98 -51.95 44.57
C GLN A 123 -35.72 -53.14 43.96
N GLN A 124 -35.51 -53.41 42.67
CA GLN A 124 -36.07 -54.61 42.01
C GLN A 124 -35.50 -55.92 42.57
N ALA A 125 -34.21 -55.95 42.93
CA ALA A 125 -33.59 -57.11 43.55
C ALA A 125 -34.15 -57.40 44.95
N GLU A 126 -34.45 -56.37 45.75
CA GLU A 126 -35.12 -56.53 47.05
C GLU A 126 -36.54 -57.08 46.89
N VAL A 127 -37.33 -56.54 45.95
CA VAL A 127 -38.68 -57.05 45.63
C VAL A 127 -38.62 -58.51 45.18
N LEU A 128 -37.73 -58.85 44.24
CA LEU A 128 -37.57 -60.22 43.76
C LEU A 128 -37.11 -61.17 44.86
N SER A 129 -36.25 -60.71 45.78
CA SER A 129 -35.82 -61.51 46.93
C SER A 129 -36.98 -61.79 47.90
N GLY A 130 -37.88 -60.81 48.08
CA GLY A 130 -39.14 -60.98 48.81
C GLY A 130 -40.04 -62.02 48.15
N ASP A 131 -40.29 -61.89 46.85
CA ASP A 131 -41.11 -62.84 46.07
C ASP A 131 -40.55 -64.28 46.13
N ILE A 132 -39.22 -64.44 46.07
CA ILE A 132 -38.55 -65.74 46.19
C ILE A 132 -38.73 -66.31 47.60
N CYS A 133 -38.54 -65.50 48.64
CA CYS A 133 -38.75 -65.93 50.03
C CYS A 133 -40.20 -66.37 50.25
N GLU A 134 -41.18 -65.63 49.72
CA GLU A 134 -42.60 -65.96 49.82
C GLU A 134 -42.94 -67.28 49.13
N LYS A 135 -42.38 -67.53 47.93
CA LYS A 135 -42.54 -68.80 47.20
C LYS A 135 -41.90 -70.01 47.87
N ILE A 136 -40.75 -69.83 48.55
CA ILE A 136 -40.01 -70.92 49.21
C ILE A 136 -40.56 -71.22 50.60
N LEU A 137 -40.94 -70.19 51.37
CA LEU A 137 -41.44 -70.35 52.75
C LEU A 137 -42.94 -70.68 52.82
N GLY A 138 -43.68 -70.59 51.70
CA GLY A 138 -45.04 -71.08 51.57
C GLY A 138 -46.05 -70.40 52.49
N ARG A 139 -45.72 -69.23 53.04
CA ARG A 139 -46.56 -68.51 53.99
C ARG A 139 -46.37 -67.01 53.77
N SER A 140 -47.45 -66.38 53.33
CA SER A 140 -47.54 -64.94 53.12
C SER A 140 -47.20 -64.17 54.40
N LEU A 141 -46.37 -63.14 54.27
CA LEU A 141 -46.15 -62.12 55.30
C LEU A 141 -47.02 -60.90 54.99
#